data_AF-A0A8H4RPA8-F1
#
_entry.id   AF-A0A8H4RPA8-F1
#
_cell.length_a   1.000
_cell.length_b   1.000
_cell.length_c   1.000
_cell.angle_alpha   90.00
_cell.angle_beta   90.00
_cell.angle_gamma   90.00
#
_symmetry.space_group_name_H-M   'P 1'
#
loop_
_entity.id
_entity.type
_entity.pdbx_description
1 polymer ?
#
loop_
_entity_poly.entity_id
_entity_poly.type
_entity_poly.pdbx_seq_one_letter_code
_entity_poly.pdbx_strand_id
1 'polypeptide(L)'
;MAYALEPEESEVLTELGEDPPLSAPKYLVASTDLLRLGVEYLMEQICVIDFGESFQSSSSPANIGIPNDYLAPEVIIEGGASIGLACDL
;
A
#
# COMPACT_ATOMS: atom_id res chain seq x y z
N MET A 1 -7.33 -17.46 13.86
CA MET A 1 -5.93 -17.64 13.42
C MET A 1 -5.88 -17.15 11.99
N ALA A 2 -5.26 -15.99 11.74
CA ALA A 2 -5.06 -15.50 10.38
C ALA A 2 -3.80 -16.20 9.84
N TYR A 3 -3.93 -16.89 8.71
CA TYR A 3 -2.78 -17.41 7.99
C TYR A 3 -2.08 -16.21 7.33
N ALA A 4 -0.80 -16.01 7.63
CA ALA A 4 0.01 -15.08 6.86
C ALA A 4 0.14 -15.68 5.45
N LEU A 5 -0.52 -15.07 4.46
CA LEU A 5 -0.30 -15.40 3.06
C LEU A 5 1.05 -14.80 2.69
N GLU A 6 2.05 -15.66 2.47
CA GLU A 6 3.30 -15.22 1.85
C GLU A 6 2.99 -14.77 0.41
N PRO A 7 3.59 -13.67 -0.07
CA PRO A 7 3.36 -13.19 -1.43
C PRO A 7 3.85 -14.24 -2.44
N GLU A 8 3.07 -14.44 -3.50
CA GLU A 8 3.48 -15.32 -4.60
C GLU A 8 4.55 -14.61 -5.43
N GLU A 9 5.76 -15.19 -5.50
CA GLU A 9 6.88 -14.66 -6.27
C GLU A 9 6.91 -15.28 -7.68
N SER A 10 7.18 -14.46 -8.69
CA SER A 10 7.39 -14.89 -10.07
C SER A 10 8.66 -14.27 -10.64
N GLU A 11 9.38 -15.00 -11.48
CA GLU A 11 10.54 -14.47 -12.19
C GLU A 11 10.09 -13.40 -13.21
N VAL A 12 10.74 -12.23 -13.17
CA VAL A 12 10.44 -11.09 -14.05
C VAL A 12 11.67 -10.79 -14.88
N LEU A 13 11.49 -10.78 -16.19
CA LEU A 13 12.50 -10.37 -17.16
C LEU A 13 12.05 -9.08 -17.85
N THR A 14 13.02 -8.34 -18.40
CA THR A 14 12.72 -7.24 -19.31
C THR A 14 12.02 -7.75 -20.57
N GLU A 15 11.48 -6.84 -21.40
CA GLU A 15 10.91 -7.22 -22.70
C GLU A 15 11.90 -7.97 -23.62
N LEU A 16 13.21 -7.81 -23.37
CA LEU A 16 14.28 -8.48 -24.11
C LEU A 16 14.67 -9.85 -23.49
N GLY A 17 14.05 -10.25 -22.38
CA GLY A 17 14.37 -11.49 -21.67
C GLY A 17 15.60 -11.42 -20.77
N GLU A 18 16.04 -10.21 -20.41
CA GLU A 18 17.21 -9.98 -19.55
C GLU A 18 16.80 -9.69 -18.11
N ASP A 19 17.75 -9.82 -17.16
CA ASP A 19 17.55 -9.39 -15.78
C ASP A 19 17.26 -7.88 -15.70
N PRO A 20 16.30 -7.45 -14.87
CA PRO A 20 16.05 -6.04 -14.66
C PRO A 20 17.26 -5.35 -14.00
N PRO A 21 17.52 -4.06 -14.31
CA PRO A 21 18.65 -3.34 -13.74
C PRO A 21 18.50 -3.19 -12.22
N LEU A 22 19.61 -2.99 -11.51
CA LEU A 22 19.60 -2.79 -10.04
C LEU A 22 18.74 -1.60 -9.56
N SER A 23 18.44 -0.66 -10.45
CA SER A 23 17.55 0.48 -10.20
C SER A 23 16.06 0.13 -10.31
N ALA A 24 15.71 -1.05 -10.83
CA ALA A 24 14.33 -1.49 -10.93
C ALA A 24 13.76 -1.84 -9.55
N PRO A 25 12.45 -1.67 -9.34
CA PRO A 25 11.78 -2.14 -8.13
C PRO A 25 12.02 -3.63 -7.92
N LYS A 26 12.35 -4.03 -6.69
CA LYS A 26 12.58 -5.44 -6.31
C LYS A 26 11.30 -6.28 -6.32
N TYR A 27 10.16 -5.62 -6.18
CA TYR A 27 8.84 -6.25 -6.10
C TYR A 27 7.90 -5.50 -7.04
N LEU A 28 7.13 -6.26 -7.81
CA LEU A 28 6.04 -5.75 -8.62
C LEU A 28 4.74 -6.30 -8.05
N VAL A 29 3.77 -5.42 -7.84
CA VAL A 29 2.41 -5.82 -7.49
C VAL A 29 1.62 -5.86 -8.79
N ALA A 30 1.04 -7.02 -9.11
CA ALA A 30 0.18 -7.14 -10.28
C ALA A 30 -1.02 -6.21 -10.15
N SER A 31 -1.39 -5.53 -11.24
CA SER A 31 -2.61 -4.73 -11.28
C SER A 31 -3.80 -5.61 -10.88
N THR A 32 -4.66 -5.08 -10.01
CA THR A 32 -5.87 -5.79 -9.59
C THR A 32 -6.78 -6.06 -10.80
N ASP A 33 -7.11 -7.32 -11.03
CA ASP A 33 -8.11 -7.70 -12.03
C ASP A 33 -9.51 -7.43 -11.49
N LEU A 34 -10.07 -6.27 -11.84
CA LEU A 34 -11.41 -5.87 -11.43
C LEU A 34 -12.51 -6.79 -11.96
N LEU A 35 -12.26 -7.60 -13.00
CA LEU A 35 -13.23 -8.58 -13.49
C LEU A 35 -13.40 -9.75 -12.51
N ARG A 36 -12.41 -9.99 -11.64
CA ARG A 36 -12.46 -10.98 -10.57
C ARG A 36 -13.01 -10.42 -9.27
N LEU A 37 -13.34 -9.13 -9.22
CA LEU A 37 -13.94 -8.51 -8.05
C LEU A 37 -15.37 -9.03 -7.88
N GLY A 38 -15.63 -9.72 -6.77
CA GLY A 38 -16.95 -10.24 -6.45
C GLY A 38 -17.99 -9.11 -6.32
N VAL A 39 -19.23 -9.39 -6.73
CA VAL A 39 -20.34 -8.42 -6.66
C VAL A 39 -20.64 -7.97 -5.24
N GLU A 40 -20.25 -8.75 -4.23
CA GLU A 40 -20.31 -8.41 -2.82
C GLU A 40 -19.46 -7.18 -2.45
N TYR A 41 -18.47 -6.83 -3.27
CA TYR A 41 -17.65 -5.62 -3.11
C TYR A 41 -18.18 -4.44 -3.93
N LEU A 42 -19.18 -4.65 -4.78
CA LEU A 42 -19.87 -3.60 -5.57
C LEU A 42 -21.12 -3.12 -4.85
N MET A 43 -20.93 -2.44 -3.72
CA MET A 43 -22.02 -1.94 -2.89
C MET A 43 -22.31 -0.46 -3.18
N GLU A 44 -23.57 -0.04 -3.00
CA GLU A 44 -23.95 1.38 -3.04
C GLU A 44 -23.35 2.21 -1.89
N GLN A 45 -22.77 1.53 -0.89
CA GLN A 45 -22.12 2.12 0.26
C GLN A 45 -20.61 1.96 0.13
N ILE A 46 -19.88 3.05 0.40
CA ILE A 46 -18.42 3.02 0.44
C ILE A 46 -17.99 2.21 1.66
N CYS A 47 -17.08 1.26 1.44
CA CYS A 47 -16.43 0.49 2.49
C CYS A 47 -14.94 0.84 2.48
N VAL A 48 -14.42 1.33 3.61
CA VAL A 48 -12.97 1.45 3.80
C VAL A 48 -12.44 0.04 4.06
N ILE A 49 -11.43 -0.36 3.30
CA ILE A 49 -10.77 -1.66 3.41
C ILE A 49 -9.28 -1.45 3.68
N ASP A 50 -8.57 -2.55 3.95
CA ASP A 50 -7.12 -2.54 4.22
C ASP A 50 -6.72 -1.69 5.44
N PHE A 51 -7.08 -2.17 6.64
CA PHE A 51 -6.66 -1.59 7.92
C PHE A 51 -5.26 -2.05 8.35
N GLY A 52 -4.45 -2.62 7.44
CA GLY A 52 -3.09 -3.08 7.75
C GLY A 52 -2.18 -1.97 8.26
N GLU A 53 -2.40 -0.75 7.77
CA GLU A 53 -1.66 0.46 8.13
C GLU A 53 -2.38 1.32 9.19
N SER A 54 -3.45 0.80 9.81
CA SER A 54 -4.14 1.52 10.90
C SER A 54 -3.41 1.36 12.23
N PHE A 55 -3.27 2.47 12.97
CA PHE A 55 -2.63 2.50 14.28
C PHE A 55 -3.46 3.30 15.29
N GLN A 56 -3.21 3.08 16.58
CA GLN A 56 -3.81 3.92 17.61
C GLN A 56 -3.18 5.31 17.56
N SER A 57 -3.99 6.38 17.60
CA SER A 57 -3.51 7.76 17.53
C SER A 57 -2.52 8.12 18.64
N SER A 58 -2.59 7.45 19.80
CA SER A 58 -1.65 7.60 20.91
C SER A 58 -0.31 6.89 20.71
N SER A 59 -0.15 6.11 19.64
CA SER A 59 1.05 5.31 19.35
C SER A 59 1.27 5.22 17.83
N SER A 60 1.46 6.37 17.18
CA SER A 60 1.78 6.41 15.76
C SER A 60 3.17 5.83 15.47
N PRO A 61 3.31 5.00 14.41
CA PRO A 61 4.61 4.51 13.98
C PRO A 61 5.40 5.62 13.27
N ALA A 62 6.73 5.53 13.30
CA ALA A 62 7.61 6.52 12.67
C ALA A 62 7.63 6.43 11.13
N ASN A 63 7.17 5.30 10.58
CA ASN A 63 7.04 5.08 9.15
C ASN A 63 5.68 4.46 8.88
N ILE A 64 4.97 4.99 7.88
CA ILE A 64 3.64 4.59 7.47
C ILE A 64 3.65 4.33 5.96
N GLY A 65 3.02 3.25 5.51
CA GLY A 65 2.97 2.86 4.10
C GLY A 65 2.09 3.74 3.21
N ILE A 66 1.85 5.02 3.57
CA ILE A 66 0.98 5.91 2.80
C ILE A 66 1.68 6.30 1.49
N PRO A 67 1.01 6.16 0.33
CA PRO A 67 1.56 6.61 -0.94
C PRO A 67 1.85 8.12 -0.94
N ASN A 68 2.95 8.53 -1.59
CA ASN A 68 3.40 9.94 -1.59
C ASN A 68 2.32 10.96 -1.98
N ASP A 69 1.43 10.59 -2.91
CA ASP A 69 0.36 11.48 -3.40
C ASP A 69 -0.77 11.71 -2.37
N TYR A 70 -0.84 10.87 -1.33
CA TYR A 70 -1.81 10.93 -0.25
C TYR A 70 -1.18 11.35 1.08
N LEU A 71 0.12 11.65 1.11
CA LEU A 71 0.79 12.12 2.32
C LEU A 71 0.33 13.54 2.67
N ALA A 72 -0.06 13.73 3.92
CA ALA A 72 -0.35 15.05 4.45
C ALA A 72 0.92 15.94 4.41
N PRO A 73 0.77 17.25 4.14
CA PRO A 73 1.91 18.14 3.93
C PRO A 73 2.85 18.22 5.14
N GLU A 74 2.32 18.18 6.36
CA GLU A 74 3.11 18.16 7.59
C GLU A 74 4.01 16.93 7.68
N VAL A 75 3.58 15.78 7.16
CA VAL A 75 4.36 14.54 7.17
C VAL A 75 5.53 14.64 6.21
N ILE A 76 5.32 15.29 5.06
CA ILE A 76 6.35 15.55 4.05
C ILE A 76 7.39 16.56 4.58
N ILE A 77 6.94 17.65 5.19
CA ILE A 77 7.79 18.74 5.66
C ILE A 77 8.62 18.31 6.88
N GLU A 78 8.01 17.56 7.81
CA GLU A 78 8.64 17.18 9.08
C GLU A 78 9.20 15.75 9.07
N GLY A 79 9.19 15.08 7.92
CA GLY A 79 9.82 13.77 7.74
C GLY A 79 9.23 12.67 8.63
N GLY A 80 7.91 12.64 8.81
CA GLY A 80 7.22 11.62 9.62
C GLY A 80 7.09 11.94 11.11
N ALA A 81 7.65 13.05 11.61
CA ALA A 81 7.56 13.43 13.01
C ALA A 81 6.16 13.95 13.46
N SER A 82 5.28 14.22 12.50
CA SER A 82 4.00 14.93 12.69
C SER A 82 2.76 14.09 12.40
N ILE A 83 2.90 12.76 12.30
CA ILE A 83 1.76 11.87 12.01
C ILE A 83 0.72 12.00 13.14
N GLY A 84 -0.44 12.54 12.80
CA GLY A 84 -1.52 12.82 13.73
C GLY A 84 -2.88 12.77 13.06
N LEU A 85 -3.95 13.02 13.83
CA LEU A 85 -5.34 12.90 13.37
C LEU A 85 -5.69 13.80 12.17
N ALA A 86 -4.92 14.88 11.96
CA ALA A 86 -5.15 15.79 10.85
C ALA A 86 -4.76 15.20 9.49
N CYS A 87 -3.96 14.12 9.47
CA CYS A 87 -3.51 13.49 8.24
C CYS A 87 -4.63 12.73 7.49
N ASP A 88 -5.74 12.42 8.17
CA ASP A 88 -6.89 11.68 7.61
C ASP A 88 -8.07 12.59 7.20
N LEU A 89 -7.89 13.93 7.22
CA LEU A 89 -8.92 14.93 6.94
C LEU A 89 -9.02 15.34 5.46
#